data_AF-A0A6H9WFA3-F1
#
_entry.id   AF-A0A6H9WFA3-F1
#
_cell.length_a   1.000
_cell.length_b   1.000
_cell.length_c   1.000
_cell.angle_alpha   90.00
_cell.angle_beta   90.00
_cell.angle_gamma   90.00
#
_symmetry.space_group_name_H-M   'P 1'
#
loop_
_entity.id
_entity.type
_entity.pdbx_description
1 polymer ?
#
loop_
_entity_poly.entity_id
_entity_poly.type
_entity_poly.pdbx_seq_one_letter_code
_entity_poly.pdbx_strand_id
1 'polypeptide(L)'
;MTAREHPDHESTGAGASRGSEAGTSVTYEAASERDIAVVSLQLGRPARGVLGIAARCACGNPTVVVTAPRLDDGTPFPTLFYLTHPAATIAMSRLEAEGLMADWQSRLAEDEALAAAYRRAHNAYVAQRDAIERVDEIAGVSAGGMPTRVKCLHALAAHALAAGPGVNPVGDLALAASSWGPSVCECADPGPVGANAPAAEA
;
A
#
# COMPACT_ATOMS: atom_id res chain seq x y z
N MET A 1 -1.83 -53.41 35.83
CA MET A 1 -0.82 -52.35 36.02
C MET A 1 0.02 -52.29 34.74
N THR A 2 -0.26 -51.33 33.86
CA THR A 2 0.66 -50.70 32.89
C THR A 2 -0.18 -49.73 32.04
N ALA A 3 -0.34 -48.50 32.53
CA ALA A 3 -0.82 -47.40 31.71
C ALA A 3 0.35 -46.93 30.82
N ARG A 4 0.10 -46.73 29.53
CA ARG A 4 1.05 -46.13 28.59
C ARG A 4 0.89 -44.62 28.66
N GLU A 5 1.97 -43.94 29.03
CA GLU A 5 2.11 -42.49 29.11
C GLU A 5 2.08 -41.87 27.70
N HIS A 6 1.35 -40.77 27.56
CA HIS A 6 1.39 -39.87 26.40
C HIS A 6 2.49 -38.83 26.64
N PRO A 7 3.35 -38.50 25.66
CA PRO A 7 4.26 -37.37 25.80
C PRO A 7 3.56 -36.06 25.45
N ASP A 8 3.72 -35.10 26.35
CA ASP A 8 3.31 -33.70 26.25
C ASP A 8 3.99 -32.99 25.07
N HIS A 9 3.20 -32.24 24.31
CA HIS A 9 3.65 -31.39 23.22
C HIS A 9 4.06 -30.04 23.82
N GLU A 10 5.34 -29.87 24.14
CA GLU A 10 5.86 -28.60 24.65
C GLU A 10 6.09 -27.62 23.49
N SER A 11 5.23 -26.60 23.47
CA SER A 11 5.27 -25.42 22.59
C SER A 11 6.53 -24.60 22.88
N THR A 12 7.50 -24.64 21.97
CA THR A 12 8.70 -23.81 22.03
C THR A 12 8.41 -22.45 21.40
N GLY A 13 8.60 -21.41 22.23
CA GLY A 13 8.17 -20.05 21.99
C GLY A 13 8.70 -19.41 20.71
N ALA A 14 7.82 -18.61 20.09
CA ALA A 14 8.15 -17.65 19.06
C ALA A 14 9.17 -16.64 19.60
N GLY A 15 10.43 -16.81 19.19
CA GLY A 15 11.48 -15.83 19.38
C GLY A 15 11.23 -14.62 18.48
N ALA A 16 10.87 -13.48 19.08
CA ALA A 16 10.88 -12.19 18.41
C ALA A 16 12.34 -11.84 18.05
N SER A 17 12.71 -11.97 16.78
CA SER A 17 14.00 -11.48 16.30
C SER A 17 13.97 -9.95 16.23
N ARG A 18 14.73 -9.33 17.13
CA ARG A 18 15.07 -7.91 17.09
C ARG A 18 16.20 -7.71 16.08
N GLY A 19 15.92 -7.03 14.98
CA GLY A 19 16.91 -6.42 14.11
C GLY A 19 16.61 -4.93 14.01
N SER A 20 17.39 -4.10 14.71
CA SER A 20 17.36 -2.64 14.58
C SER A 20 18.79 -2.17 14.35
N GLU A 21 19.07 -1.74 13.12
CA GLU A 21 20.18 -0.84 12.81
C GLU A 21 19.59 0.35 12.04
N ALA A 22 20.00 1.56 12.42
CA ALA A 22 19.33 2.81 12.05
C ALA A 22 19.55 3.19 10.58
N GLY A 23 18.46 3.31 9.84
CA GLY A 23 18.39 3.90 8.49
C GLY A 23 16.97 3.77 7.94
N THR A 24 16.17 4.84 8.02
CA THR A 24 14.81 5.02 7.45
C THR A 24 14.00 3.73 7.27
N SER A 25 13.59 3.12 8.39
CA SER A 25 12.62 2.02 8.34
C SER A 25 11.33 2.54 7.73
N VAL A 26 10.94 1.97 6.59
CA VAL A 26 9.60 2.15 6.03
C VAL A 26 8.63 1.55 7.04
N THR A 27 7.77 2.38 7.64
CA THR A 27 6.81 1.91 8.64
C THR A 27 5.58 1.35 7.95
N TYR A 28 5.46 0.03 7.89
CA TYR A 28 4.25 -0.69 7.53
C TYR A 28 4.05 -1.87 8.47
N GLU A 29 2.80 -2.29 8.65
CA GLU A 29 2.48 -3.50 9.40
C GLU A 29 2.83 -4.72 8.53
N ALA A 30 3.58 -5.69 9.07
CA ALA A 30 3.88 -6.92 8.36
C ALA A 30 2.58 -7.65 7.99
N ALA A 31 2.49 -8.15 6.76
CA ALA A 31 1.25 -8.75 6.27
C ALA A 31 0.99 -10.09 6.97
N SER A 32 -0.21 -10.25 7.54
CA SER A 32 -0.68 -11.52 8.09
C SER A 32 -1.17 -12.47 6.99
N GLU A 33 -1.32 -13.76 7.29
CA GLU A 33 -1.95 -14.72 6.37
C GLU A 33 -3.37 -14.28 5.97
N ARG A 34 -4.13 -13.68 6.89
CA ARG A 34 -5.44 -13.10 6.60
C ARG A 34 -5.33 -11.97 5.58
N ASP A 35 -4.35 -11.08 5.75
CA ASP A 35 -4.14 -9.98 4.81
C ASP A 35 -3.82 -10.51 3.41
N ILE A 36 -2.94 -11.51 3.29
CA ILE A 36 -2.60 -12.14 2.01
C ILE A 36 -3.82 -12.79 1.35
N ALA A 37 -4.66 -13.48 2.13
CA ALA A 37 -5.89 -14.08 1.63
C ALA A 37 -6.87 -13.01 1.10
N VAL A 38 -7.10 -11.94 1.87
CA VAL A 38 -7.98 -10.84 1.45
C VAL A 38 -7.45 -10.14 0.21
N VAL A 39 -6.14 -9.82 0.16
CA VAL A 39 -5.53 -9.19 -1.02
C VAL A 39 -5.65 -10.09 -2.25
N SER A 40 -5.47 -11.41 -2.09
CA SER A 40 -5.63 -12.35 -3.20
C SER A 40 -7.06 -12.36 -3.75
N LEU A 41 -8.06 -12.29 -2.87
CA LEU A 41 -9.47 -12.16 -3.27
C LEU A 41 -9.73 -10.83 -3.97
N GLN A 42 -9.23 -9.72 -3.42
CA GLN A 42 -9.38 -8.39 -4.01
C GLN A 42 -8.76 -8.30 -5.42
N LEU A 43 -7.63 -8.96 -5.65
CA LEU A 43 -6.94 -9.00 -6.94
C LEU A 43 -7.49 -10.04 -7.91
N GLY A 44 -8.34 -10.95 -7.45
CA GLY A 44 -8.83 -12.10 -8.22
C GLY A 44 -7.73 -13.10 -8.61
N ARG A 45 -6.58 -13.08 -7.93
CA ARG A 45 -5.41 -13.93 -8.18
C ARG A 45 -4.52 -13.99 -6.93
N PRO A 46 -3.63 -15.00 -6.79
CA PRO A 46 -2.69 -15.04 -5.67
C PRO A 46 -1.86 -13.75 -5.56
N ALA A 47 -1.83 -13.17 -4.36
CA ALA A 47 -0.96 -12.04 -4.05
C ALA A 47 0.50 -12.49 -4.07
N ARG A 48 1.39 -11.65 -4.60
CA ARG A 48 2.83 -11.95 -4.72
C ARG A 48 3.66 -10.82 -4.15
N GLY A 49 4.75 -11.17 -3.48
CA GLY A 49 5.72 -10.20 -2.96
C GLY A 49 5.11 -9.20 -1.98
N VAL A 50 4.05 -9.53 -1.25
CA VAL A 50 3.46 -8.60 -0.25
C VAL A 50 4.28 -8.68 1.02
N LEU A 51 4.89 -7.55 1.41
CA LEU A 51 5.66 -7.42 2.64
C LEU A 51 4.80 -6.94 3.81
N GLY A 52 3.81 -6.09 3.52
CA GLY A 52 3.03 -5.45 4.56
C GLY A 52 1.82 -4.68 4.06
N ILE A 53 1.10 -4.09 4.99
CA ILE A 53 -0.08 -3.25 4.74
C ILE A 53 0.26 -1.81 5.10
N ALA A 54 0.17 -0.91 4.11
CA ALA A 54 0.45 0.52 4.29
C ALA A 54 -0.81 1.32 4.60
N ALA A 55 -1.98 0.86 4.14
CA ALA A 55 -3.25 1.49 4.46
C ALA A 55 -4.36 0.45 4.54
N ARG A 56 -5.28 0.66 5.48
CA ARG A 56 -6.44 -0.21 5.73
C ARG A 56 -7.74 0.55 5.47
N CYS A 57 -8.78 -0.18 5.12
CA CYS A 57 -10.17 0.29 5.08
C CYS A 57 -10.71 0.40 6.51
N ALA A 58 -11.82 1.11 6.71
CA ALA A 58 -12.48 1.26 8.02
C ALA A 58 -12.82 -0.07 8.72
N CYS A 59 -13.02 -1.16 7.97
CA CYS A 59 -13.24 -2.51 8.52
C CYS A 59 -11.95 -3.26 8.91
N GLY A 60 -10.78 -2.69 8.62
CA GLY A 60 -9.45 -3.29 8.85
C GLY A 60 -8.87 -4.05 7.66
N ASN A 61 -9.65 -4.32 6.60
CA ASN A 61 -9.14 -5.00 5.41
C ASN A 61 -8.09 -4.15 4.67
N PRO A 62 -7.11 -4.77 4.00
CA PRO A 62 -6.10 -4.06 3.22
C PRO A 62 -6.70 -3.15 2.15
N THR A 63 -6.16 -1.93 2.07
CA THR A 63 -6.42 -1.01 0.96
C THR A 63 -5.19 -0.85 0.08
N VAL A 64 -4.04 -0.67 0.72
CA VAL A 64 -2.74 -0.53 0.05
C VAL A 64 -1.77 -1.52 0.67
N VAL A 65 -1.16 -2.34 -0.18
CA VAL A 65 -0.06 -3.22 0.22
C VAL A 65 1.29 -2.57 -0.07
N VAL A 66 2.28 -2.95 0.74
CA VAL A 66 3.70 -2.74 0.45
C VAL A 66 4.23 -4.00 -0.22
N THR A 67 4.89 -3.86 -1.35
CA THR A 67 5.43 -4.97 -2.12
C THR A 67 6.96 -4.99 -2.13
N ALA A 68 7.53 -6.17 -2.34
CA ALA A 68 8.96 -6.36 -2.50
C ALA A 68 9.44 -5.70 -3.82
N PRO A 69 10.58 -4.99 -3.80
CA PRO A 69 11.17 -4.42 -5.02
C PRO A 69 11.58 -5.47 -6.06
N ARG A 70 11.71 -6.73 -5.64
CA ARG A 70 11.94 -7.90 -6.47
C ARG A 70 10.98 -9.03 -6.06
N LEU A 71 10.37 -9.68 -7.04
CA LEU A 71 9.51 -10.85 -6.82
C LEU A 71 10.33 -12.12 -6.59
N ASP A 72 9.69 -13.19 -6.11
CA ASP A 72 10.33 -14.49 -5.83
C ASP A 72 11.00 -15.14 -7.06
N ASP A 73 10.53 -14.81 -8.27
CA ASP A 73 11.12 -15.26 -9.54
C ASP A 73 12.29 -14.38 -10.02
N GLY A 74 12.69 -13.39 -9.20
CA GLY A 74 13.76 -12.45 -9.49
C GLY A 74 13.33 -11.21 -10.29
N THR A 75 12.07 -11.14 -10.73
CA THR A 75 11.56 -10.03 -11.56
C THR A 75 11.57 -8.71 -10.77
N PRO A 76 12.21 -7.64 -11.29
CA PRO A 76 12.10 -6.29 -10.72
C PRO A 76 10.66 -5.79 -10.71
N PHE A 77 10.21 -5.27 -9.57
CA PHE A 77 8.87 -4.74 -9.40
C PHE A 77 8.91 -3.31 -8.85
N PRO A 78 8.74 -2.28 -9.71
CA PRO A 78 8.96 -0.90 -9.31
C PRO A 78 7.89 -0.33 -8.37
N THR A 79 6.73 -0.98 -8.26
CA THR A 79 5.55 -0.47 -7.55
C THR A 79 5.54 -0.91 -6.09
N LEU A 80 6.22 -0.17 -5.22
CA LEU A 80 6.25 -0.37 -3.76
C LEU A 80 4.85 -0.35 -3.13
N PHE A 81 4.02 0.67 -3.42
CA PHE A 81 2.66 0.79 -2.88
C PHE A 81 1.63 0.42 -3.94
N TYR A 82 0.84 -0.62 -3.69
CA TYR A 82 -0.13 -1.14 -4.65
C TYR A 82 -1.55 -1.10 -4.08
N LEU A 83 -2.46 -0.42 -4.78
CA LEU A 83 -3.87 -0.30 -4.41
C LEU A 83 -4.61 -1.59 -4.76
N THR A 84 -5.20 -2.24 -3.76
CA THR A 84 -5.87 -3.53 -3.95
C THR A 84 -7.37 -3.46 -3.69
N HIS A 85 -7.84 -2.51 -2.88
CA HIS A 85 -9.27 -2.41 -2.54
C HIS A 85 -10.15 -2.18 -3.79
N PRO A 86 -11.14 -3.06 -4.08
CA PRO A 86 -11.92 -2.99 -5.32
C PRO A 86 -12.64 -1.66 -5.53
N ALA A 87 -13.34 -1.13 -4.51
CA ALA A 87 -14.04 0.16 -4.63
C ALA A 87 -13.08 1.33 -4.89
N ALA A 88 -11.96 1.42 -4.16
CA ALA A 88 -10.93 2.43 -4.40
C ALA A 88 -10.36 2.33 -5.82
N THR A 89 -10.08 1.11 -6.30
CA THR A 89 -9.59 0.86 -7.66
C THR A 89 -10.58 1.33 -8.71
N ILE A 90 -11.87 1.02 -8.55
CA ILE A 90 -12.94 1.48 -9.45
C ILE A 90 -13.03 3.01 -9.44
N ALA A 91 -12.97 3.63 -8.26
CA ALA A 91 -13.04 5.08 -8.14
C ALA A 91 -11.86 5.77 -8.85
N MET A 92 -10.63 5.27 -8.68
CA MET A 92 -9.47 5.78 -9.42
C MET A 92 -9.61 5.60 -10.92
N SER A 93 -10.08 4.44 -11.38
CA SER A 93 -10.33 4.20 -12.81
C SER A 93 -11.39 5.15 -13.38
N ARG A 94 -12.39 5.53 -12.59
CA ARG A 94 -13.40 6.51 -12.99
C ARG A 94 -12.78 7.88 -13.22
N LEU A 95 -11.96 8.36 -12.28
CA LEU A 95 -11.25 9.65 -12.41
C LEU A 95 -10.29 9.67 -13.61
N GLU A 96 -9.63 8.54 -13.88
CA GLU A 96 -8.80 8.40 -15.08
C GLU A 96 -9.60 8.51 -16.37
N ALA A 97 -10.78 7.87 -16.43
CA ALA A 97 -11.68 7.92 -17.58
C ALA A 97 -12.32 9.31 -17.78
N GLU A 98 -12.51 10.06 -16.71
CA GLU A 98 -13.01 11.45 -16.73
C GLU A 98 -11.95 12.45 -17.23
N GLY A 99 -10.69 12.03 -17.42
CA GLY A 99 -9.64 12.85 -18.02
C GLY A 99 -8.82 13.69 -17.04
N LEU A 100 -9.04 13.56 -15.72
CA LEU A 100 -8.37 14.40 -14.70
C LEU A 100 -6.84 14.28 -14.70
N MET A 101 -6.29 13.16 -15.19
CA MET A 101 -4.84 13.03 -15.33
C MET A 101 -4.23 14.06 -16.28
N ALA A 102 -4.93 14.41 -17.36
CA ALA A 102 -4.46 15.42 -18.30
C ALA A 102 -4.48 16.82 -17.66
N ASP A 103 -5.51 17.13 -16.89
CA ASP A 103 -5.63 18.40 -16.18
C ASP A 103 -4.52 18.56 -15.13
N TRP A 104 -4.27 17.52 -14.33
CA TRP A 104 -3.21 17.55 -13.32
C TRP A 104 -1.81 17.49 -13.93
N GLN A 105 -1.65 16.86 -15.10
CA GLN A 105 -0.42 16.94 -15.88
C GLN A 105 -0.12 18.38 -16.34
N SER A 106 -1.14 19.11 -16.81
CA SER A 106 -1.00 20.53 -17.19
C SER A 106 -0.68 21.40 -15.98
N ARG A 107 -1.38 21.20 -14.86
CA ARG A 107 -1.08 21.91 -13.60
C ARG A 107 0.36 21.69 -13.13
N LEU A 108 0.92 20.49 -13.26
CA LEU A 108 2.33 20.24 -12.93
C LEU A 108 3.32 21.04 -13.79
N ALA A 109 2.94 21.42 -15.02
CA ALA A 109 3.78 22.22 -15.90
C ALA A 109 3.72 23.73 -15.55
N GLU A 110 2.62 24.17 -14.94
CA GLU A 110 2.35 25.58 -14.65
C GLU A 110 2.65 25.98 -13.20
N ASP A 111 2.51 25.05 -12.25
CA ASP A 111 2.70 25.29 -10.82
C ASP A 111 4.03 24.69 -10.34
N GLU A 112 5.02 25.56 -10.15
CA GLU A 112 6.36 25.19 -9.69
C GLU A 112 6.35 24.59 -8.28
N ALA A 113 5.46 25.07 -7.39
CA ALA A 113 5.37 24.58 -6.02
C ALA A 113 4.81 23.15 -6.00
N LEU A 114 3.77 22.88 -6.80
CA LEU A 114 3.21 21.55 -7.00
C LEU A 114 4.26 20.59 -7.59
N ALA A 115 4.99 21.03 -8.63
CA ALA A 115 6.04 20.23 -9.24
C ALA A 115 7.19 19.93 -8.26
N ALA A 116 7.58 20.89 -7.42
CA ALA A 116 8.58 20.70 -6.38
C ALA A 116 8.12 19.70 -5.31
N ALA A 117 6.85 19.78 -4.88
CA ALA A 117 6.27 18.82 -3.94
C ALA A 117 6.21 17.41 -4.54
N TYR A 118 5.82 17.27 -5.80
CA TYR A 118 5.76 15.99 -6.50
C TYR A 118 7.16 15.36 -6.71
N ARG A 119 8.20 16.19 -6.95
CA ARG A 119 9.61 15.74 -6.91
C ARG A 119 10.05 15.25 -5.54
N ARG A 120 9.64 15.92 -4.45
CA ARG A 120 9.93 15.44 -3.08
C ARG A 120 9.24 14.10 -2.81
N ALA A 121 7.99 13.95 -3.23
CA ALA A 121 7.26 12.68 -3.13
C ALA A 121 7.98 11.54 -3.86
N HIS A 122 8.46 11.79 -5.07
CA HIS A 122 9.28 10.84 -5.83
C HIS A 122 10.55 10.41 -5.09
N ASN A 123 11.32 11.38 -4.58
CA ASN A 123 12.56 11.08 -3.87
C ASN A 123 12.31 10.27 -2.59
N ALA A 124 11.26 10.62 -1.84
CA ALA A 124 10.84 9.87 -0.66
C ALA A 124 10.45 8.43 -1.01
N TYR A 125 9.66 8.25 -2.08
CA TYR A 125 9.26 6.94 -2.58
C TYR A 125 10.47 6.06 -2.93
N VAL A 126 11.42 6.60 -3.71
CA VAL A 126 12.62 5.86 -4.13
C VAL A 126 13.46 5.51 -2.90
N ALA A 127 13.66 6.44 -1.97
CA ALA A 127 14.40 6.18 -0.74
C ALA A 127 13.75 5.08 0.11
N GLN A 128 12.42 5.08 0.23
CA GLN A 128 11.69 4.03 0.96
C GLN A 128 11.86 2.66 0.29
N ARG A 129 11.73 2.59 -1.04
CA ARG A 129 11.91 1.32 -1.75
C ARG A 129 13.35 0.80 -1.64
N ASP A 130 14.32 1.67 -1.86
CA ASP A 130 15.74 1.30 -1.83
C ASP A 130 16.21 0.90 -0.41
N ALA A 131 15.50 1.34 0.64
CA ALA A 131 15.72 0.88 2.01
C ALA A 131 15.27 -0.57 2.26
N ILE A 132 14.36 -1.11 1.43
CA ILE A 132 13.96 -2.53 1.47
C ILE A 132 14.94 -3.36 0.66
N GLU A 133 15.12 -3.00 -0.62
CA GLU A 133 16.09 -3.62 -1.52
C GLU A 133 16.43 -2.63 -2.62
N ARG A 134 17.74 -2.42 -2.83
CA ARG A 134 18.22 -1.69 -3.99
C ARG A 134 18.27 -2.61 -5.22
N VAL A 135 17.44 -2.31 -6.21
CA VAL A 135 17.31 -3.05 -7.47
C VAL A 135 17.76 -2.13 -8.61
N ASP A 136 18.93 -2.42 -9.19
CA ASP A 136 19.57 -1.55 -10.19
C ASP A 136 18.71 -1.37 -11.45
N GLU A 137 17.95 -2.40 -11.83
CA GLU A 137 17.06 -2.39 -13.01
C GLU A 137 15.93 -1.34 -12.92
N ILE A 138 15.59 -0.90 -11.71
CA ILE A 138 14.53 0.09 -11.42
C ILE A 138 15.07 1.29 -10.61
N ALA A 139 16.39 1.48 -10.59
CA ALA A 139 17.02 2.58 -9.87
C ALA A 139 16.46 3.94 -10.33
N GLY A 140 16.09 4.79 -9.37
CA GLY A 140 15.52 6.11 -9.64
C GLY A 140 14.13 6.11 -10.29
N VAL A 141 13.50 4.95 -10.48
CA VAL A 141 12.11 4.86 -10.97
C VAL A 141 11.16 4.87 -9.77
N SER A 142 10.05 5.59 -9.84
CA SER A 142 8.94 5.44 -8.89
C SER A 142 7.65 5.07 -9.65
N ALA A 143 6.53 4.93 -8.94
CA ALA A 143 5.25 4.61 -9.56
C ALA A 143 4.45 5.85 -10.02
N GLY A 144 3.36 5.63 -10.76
CA GLY A 144 2.37 6.66 -11.12
C GLY A 144 2.82 7.72 -12.14
N GLY A 145 4.04 7.62 -12.67
CA GLY A 145 4.62 8.60 -13.60
C GLY A 145 5.42 9.72 -12.94
N MET A 146 5.54 9.71 -11.60
CA MET A 146 6.40 10.62 -10.85
C MET A 146 7.84 10.67 -11.42
N PRO A 147 8.54 11.82 -11.33
CA PRO A 147 8.08 13.09 -10.74
C PRO A 147 7.52 14.09 -11.76
N THR A 148 7.41 13.73 -13.05
CA THR A 148 7.07 14.69 -14.11
C THR A 148 5.79 14.36 -14.84
N ARG A 149 5.26 13.14 -14.66
CA ARG A 149 4.05 12.67 -15.34
C ARG A 149 2.97 12.24 -14.36
N VAL A 150 1.72 12.33 -14.79
CA VAL A 150 0.57 11.70 -14.16
C VAL A 150 0.10 10.59 -15.09
N LYS A 151 0.50 9.34 -14.79
CA LYS A 151 0.23 8.17 -15.66
C LYS A 151 -0.81 7.19 -15.07
N CYS A 152 -0.92 7.11 -13.75
CA CYS A 152 -1.80 6.16 -13.09
C CYS A 152 -2.18 6.67 -11.70
N LEU A 153 -3.47 6.92 -11.48
CA LEU A 153 -4.00 7.43 -10.22
C LEU A 153 -4.02 6.35 -9.14
N HIS A 154 -4.18 5.06 -9.48
CA HIS A 154 -4.11 3.97 -8.50
C HIS A 154 -2.79 4.00 -7.71
N ALA A 155 -1.67 4.18 -8.42
CA ALA A 155 -0.35 4.24 -7.81
C ALA A 155 -0.13 5.52 -7.00
N LEU A 156 -0.65 6.66 -7.46
CA LEU A 156 -0.48 7.94 -6.78
C LEU A 156 -1.34 8.02 -5.50
N ALA A 157 -2.58 7.56 -5.58
CA ALA A 157 -3.46 7.43 -4.43
C ALA A 157 -2.92 6.40 -3.42
N ALA A 158 -2.38 5.26 -3.90
CA ALA A 158 -1.73 4.28 -3.02
C ALA A 158 -0.57 4.90 -2.23
N HIS A 159 0.29 5.67 -2.89
CA HIS A 159 1.39 6.36 -2.23
C HIS A 159 0.90 7.43 -1.25
N ALA A 160 -0.13 8.22 -1.61
CA ALA A 160 -0.71 9.22 -0.70
C ALA A 160 -1.32 8.57 0.57
N LEU A 161 -2.06 7.48 0.42
CA LEU A 161 -2.60 6.72 1.55
C LEU A 161 -1.51 6.14 2.45
N ALA A 162 -0.42 5.65 1.87
CA ALA A 162 0.70 5.06 2.60
C ALA A 162 1.57 6.10 3.34
N ALA A 163 1.87 7.22 2.68
CA ALA A 163 2.78 8.23 3.21
C ALA A 163 2.07 9.28 4.08
N GLY A 164 0.76 9.41 3.92
CA GLY A 164 -0.08 10.37 4.63
C GLY A 164 -0.34 11.66 3.84
N PRO A 165 -1.35 12.45 4.28
CA PRO A 165 -1.78 13.66 3.58
C PRO A 165 -0.65 14.68 3.40
N GLY A 166 -0.58 15.30 2.23
CA GLY A 166 0.39 16.35 1.89
C GLY A 166 1.73 15.84 1.38
N VAL A 167 1.98 14.52 1.40
CA VAL A 167 3.24 13.96 0.89
C VAL A 167 3.21 13.83 -0.62
N ASN A 168 2.14 13.28 -1.20
CA ASN A 168 1.98 13.14 -2.64
C ASN A 168 0.81 14.00 -3.12
N PRO A 169 1.06 15.23 -3.59
CA PRO A 169 0.00 16.19 -3.85
C PRO A 169 -0.96 15.75 -4.97
N VAL A 170 -0.49 14.98 -5.97
CA VAL A 170 -1.39 14.46 -7.02
C VAL A 170 -2.21 13.28 -6.50
N GLY A 171 -1.63 12.45 -5.64
CA GLY A 171 -2.39 11.41 -4.94
C GLY A 171 -3.46 12.00 -4.02
N ASP A 172 -3.16 13.10 -3.32
CA ASP A 172 -4.13 13.82 -2.50
C ASP A 172 -5.28 14.41 -3.34
N LEU A 173 -4.97 14.99 -4.50
CA LEU A 173 -5.99 15.44 -5.45
C LEU A 173 -6.89 14.29 -5.92
N ALA A 174 -6.30 13.11 -6.21
CA ALA A 174 -7.04 11.93 -6.60
C ALA A 174 -7.99 11.45 -5.49
N LEU A 175 -7.52 11.36 -4.24
CA LEU A 175 -8.34 10.98 -3.10
C LEU A 175 -9.45 12.00 -2.83
N ALA A 176 -9.17 13.30 -2.94
CA ALA A 176 -10.17 14.35 -2.71
C ALA A 176 -11.26 14.38 -3.80
N ALA A 177 -10.94 14.04 -5.05
CA ALA A 177 -11.90 13.96 -6.15
C ALA A 177 -12.66 12.62 -6.20
N SER A 178 -12.18 11.61 -5.47
CA SER A 178 -12.73 10.26 -5.43
C SER A 178 -14.13 10.22 -4.80
N SER A 179 -15.00 9.34 -5.31
CA SER A 179 -16.23 8.95 -4.60
C SER A 179 -15.97 7.97 -3.45
N TRP A 180 -14.78 7.37 -3.40
CA TRP A 180 -14.36 6.44 -2.35
C TRP A 180 -13.48 7.17 -1.33
N GLY A 181 -13.66 6.86 -0.04
CA GLY A 181 -12.83 7.36 1.05
C GLY A 181 -12.46 6.27 2.07
N PRO A 182 -11.31 6.36 2.74
CA PRO A 182 -10.84 5.31 3.67
C PRO A 182 -11.67 5.21 4.96
N SER A 183 -12.46 6.24 5.29
CA SER A 183 -13.26 6.32 6.52
C SER A 183 -14.61 5.59 6.44
N VAL A 184 -15.04 5.17 5.24
CA VAL A 184 -16.30 4.44 5.05
C VAL A 184 -15.99 3.10 4.40
N CYS A 185 -16.51 2.01 4.98
CA CYS A 185 -16.26 0.68 4.45
C CYS A 185 -17.10 0.40 3.19
N GLU A 186 -16.41 0.06 2.10
CA GLU A 186 -17.02 -0.39 0.83
C GLU A 186 -16.50 -1.77 0.40
N CYS A 187 -16.03 -2.58 1.35
CA CYS A 187 -15.68 -3.98 1.09
C CYS A 187 -16.95 -4.78 0.78
N ALA A 188 -16.93 -5.58 -0.29
CA ALA A 188 -18.01 -6.53 -0.59
C ALA A 188 -18.15 -7.59 0.52
N ASP A 189 -17.02 -8.00 1.10
CA ASP A 189 -16.97 -8.84 2.29
C ASP A 189 -15.99 -8.22 3.30
N PRO A 190 -16.48 -7.47 4.31
CA PRO A 190 -15.61 -6.93 5.36
C PRO A 190 -15.11 -8.02 6.33
N GLY A 191 -15.66 -9.23 6.28
CA GLY A 191 -15.44 -10.26 7.28
C GLY A 191 -15.90 -9.84 8.68
N PRO A 192 -15.61 -10.64 9.72
CA PRO A 192 -15.76 -10.19 11.10
C PRO A 192 -14.77 -9.04 11.34
N VAL A 193 -15.32 -7.88 11.68
CA VAL A 193 -14.56 -6.69 12.09
C VAL A 193 -13.59 -7.11 13.18
N GLY A 194 -12.29 -6.91 12.94
CA GLY A 194 -11.29 -7.08 13.99
C GLY A 194 -11.63 -6.15 15.15
N ALA A 195 -11.54 -6.65 16.38
CA ALA A 195 -11.91 -5.98 17.62
C ALA A 195 -11.12 -4.67 17.86
N ASN A 196 -11.43 -3.59 17.14
CA ASN A 196 -10.96 -2.23 17.41
C ASN A 196 -11.68 -1.12 16.60
N ALA A 197 -12.93 -1.33 16.19
CA ALA A 197 -13.77 -0.19 15.78
C ALA A 197 -14.34 0.46 17.06
N PRO A 198 -14.16 1.79 17.29
CA PRO A 198 -14.92 2.45 18.33
C PRO A 198 -16.40 2.33 17.96
N ALA A 199 -17.21 1.87 18.91
CA ALA A 199 -18.65 1.83 18.74
C ALA A 199 -19.13 3.24 18.39
N ALA A 200 -19.79 3.39 17.23
CA ALA A 200 -20.48 4.62 16.89
C ALA A 200 -21.59 4.81 17.93
N GLU A 201 -21.47 5.86 18.76
CA GLU A 201 -22.50 6.25 19.71
C GLU A 201 -23.72 6.78 18.94
N ALA A 202 -24.89 6.28 19.34
CA ALA A 202 -26.21 6.62 18.82
C ALA A 202 -26.83 7.83 19.53
#